data_AF-A0AAV1TAA9-F1
#
_entry.id   AF-A0AAV1TAA9-F1
#
_cell.length_a   1.000
_cell.length_b   1.000
_cell.length_c   1.000
_cell.angle_alpha   90.00
_cell.angle_beta   90.00
_cell.angle_gamma   90.00
#
_symmetry.space_group_name_H-M   'P 1'
#
loop_
_entity.id
_entity.type
_entity.pdbx_description
1 polymer ?
#
loop_
_entity_poly.entity_id
_entity_poly.type
_entity_poly.pdbx_seq_one_letter_code
_entity_poly.pdbx_strand_id
1 'polypeptide(L)' 'MDNAPSHIVADLELINITVQVLPPNTTSKVQPMDAGIIAIQEALPLHLQNALDRDSARNQPLQC' A
#
# COMPACT_ATOMS: atom_id res chain seq x y z
N MET A 1 5.75 11.75 -1.67
CA MET A 1 6.36 12.00 -0.35
C MET A 1 5.27 12.54 0.54
N ASP A 2 5.11 11.95 1.72
CA ASP A 2 4.12 12.37 2.70
C ASP A 2 4.64 13.58 3.49
N ASN A 3 3.81 14.09 4.40
CA ASN A 3 4.13 15.27 5.20
C ASN A 3 4.91 14.91 6.48
N ALA A 4 5.68 13.83 6.49
CA ALA A 4 6.44 13.45 7.67
C ALA A 4 7.41 14.58 8.10
N PRO A 5 7.61 14.83 9.41
CA PRO A 5 8.48 15.92 9.87
C PRO A 5 9.94 15.82 9.40
N SER A 6 10.41 14.62 9.07
CA SER A 6 11.73 14.37 8.49
C SER A 6 11.87 14.84 7.05
N HIS A 7 10.77 15.12 6.36
CA HIS A 7 10.74 15.57 4.98
C HIS A 7 10.87 17.09 4.87
N ILE A 8 12.04 17.60 5.23
CA ILE A 8 12.36 19.03 5.24
C ILE A 8 12.69 19.50 3.83
N VAL A 9 11.95 20.50 3.33
CA VAL A 9 12.13 21.07 1.98
C VAL A 9 12.73 22.49 2.03
N ALA A 10 12.75 23.12 3.20
CA ALA A 10 13.11 24.54 3.36
C ALA A 10 14.53 24.90 2.88
N ASP A 11 15.47 23.94 2.92
CA ASP A 11 16.89 24.16 2.61
C ASP A 11 17.35 23.44 1.33
N LEU A 12 16.42 23.02 0.46
CA LEU A 12 16.76 22.36 -0.81
C LEU A 12 16.64 23.31 -2.01
N GLU A 13 17.73 23.42 -2.78
CA GLU A 13 17.67 23.95 -4.15
C GLU A 13 17.15 22.85 -5.09
N LEU A 14 15.90 22.99 -5.51
CA LEU A 14 15.25 22.07 -6.45
C LEU A 14 15.31 22.63 -7.87
N ILE A 15 15.89 21.86 -8.80
CA ILE A 15 15.94 22.21 -10.21
C ILE A 15 14.88 21.36 -10.94
N ASN A 16 13.91 22.01 -11.57
CA ASN A 16 12.83 21.38 -12.35
C ASN A 16 11.89 20.46 -11.55
N ILE A 17 11.87 20.59 -10.23
CA ILE A 17 11.01 19.78 -9.34
C ILE A 17 10.22 20.73 -8.45
N THR A 18 8.94 20.43 -8.26
CA THR A 18 8.07 21.12 -7.30
C THR A 18 7.57 20.12 -6.28
N VAL A 19 7.70 20.46 -5.00
CA VAL A 19 7.12 19.67 -3.92
C VAL A 19 5.75 20.22 -3.57
N GLN A 20 4.75 19.35 -3.47
CA GLN A 20 3.40 19.69 -3.05
C GLN A 20 3.10 19.06 -1.69
N VAL A 21 2.64 19.87 -0.75
CA VAL A 21 2.18 19.42 0.56
C VAL A 21 0.74 18.93 0.43
N LEU A 22 0.47 17.74 0.94
CA LEU A 22 -0.86 17.15 0.85
C LEU A 22 -1.75 17.62 2.01
N PRO A 23 -3.09 17.62 1.85
CA PRO A 23 -3.98 17.80 2.99
C PRO A 23 -3.73 16.72 4.06
N PRO A 24 -3.94 17.03 5.35
CA PRO A 24 -3.77 16.06 6.42
C PRO A 24 -4.56 14.76 6.18
N ASN A 25 -3.98 13.62 6.53
CA ASN A 25 -4.61 12.29 6.47
C ASN A 25 -5.07 11.86 5.05
N THR A 26 -4.45 12.40 3.99
CA THR A 26 -4.79 12.02 2.61
C THR A 26 -3.75 11.12 1.93
N THR A 27 -2.60 10.86 2.57
CA THR A 27 -1.49 10.12 1.98
C THR A 27 -1.91 8.77 1.42
N SER A 28 -2.65 7.98 2.22
CA SER A 28 -3.12 6.65 1.82
C SER A 28 -4.09 6.60 0.64
N LYS A 29 -4.65 7.75 0.25
CA LYS A 29 -5.62 7.87 -0.85
C LYS A 29 -5.01 8.51 -2.08
N VAL A 30 -4.16 9.52 -1.88
CA VAL A 30 -3.62 10.36 -2.96
C VAL A 30 -2.24 9.89 -3.41
N GLN A 31 -1.42 9.34 -2.50
CA GLN A 31 -0.07 8.90 -2.85
C GLN A 31 -0.12 7.51 -3.48
N PRO A 32 0.39 7.35 -4.72
CA PRO A 32 0.34 6.08 -5.43
C PRO A 32 1.06 4.92 -4.70
N MET A 33 2.06 5.24 -3.87
CA MET A 33 2.81 4.25 -3.10
C MET A 33 1.93 3.59 -2.03
N ASP A 34 1.25 4.40 -1.22
CA ASP A 34 0.36 3.93 -0.18
C ASP A 34 -0.89 3.26 -0.78
N ALA A 35 -1.55 3.96 -1.72
CA ALA A 35 -2.80 3.50 -2.33
C ALA A 35 -2.63 2.26 -3.23
N GLY A 36 -1.41 2.01 -3.71
CA GLY A 36 -1.07 0.91 -4.61
C GLY A 36 -0.20 -0.14 -3.93
N ILE A 37 1.11 0.08 -3.93
CA ILE A 37 2.10 -0.94 -3.55
C ILE A 37 1.89 -1.41 -2.12
N ILE A 38 1.79 -0.48 -1.16
CA ILE A 38 1.65 -0.83 0.26
C ILE A 38 0.31 -1.53 0.50
N ALA A 39 -0.79 -0.97 -0.02
CA ALA A 39 -2.12 -1.60 0.11
C ALA A 39 -2.14 -3.04 -0.44
N ILE A 40 -1.51 -3.30 -1.58
CA ILE A 40 -1.41 -4.65 -2.15
C ILE A 40 -0.55 -5.55 -1.26
N GLN A 41 0.60 -5.04 -0.77
CA GLN A 41 1.49 -5.82 0.07
C GLN A 41 0.84 -6.21 1.41
N GLU A 42 0.03 -5.33 1.98
CA GLU A 42 -0.78 -5.62 3.18
C GLU A 42 -1.90 -6.62 2.90
N ALA A 43 -2.53 -6.56 1.72
CA ALA A 43 -3.61 -7.46 1.35
C ALA A 43 -3.15 -8.83 0.82
N LEU A 44 -1.89 -8.96 0.39
CA LEU A 44 -1.35 -10.17 -0.24
C LEU A 44 -1.41 -11.40 0.68
N PRO A 45 -1.03 -11.34 1.98
CA PRO A 45 -1.13 -12.49 2.88
C PRO A 45 -2.55 -13.04 2.97
N LEU A 46 -3.54 -12.15 3.07
CA LEU A 46 -4.95 -12.54 3.11
C LEU A 46 -5.39 -13.19 1.79
N HIS A 47 -5.01 -12.62 0.65
CA HIS A 47 -5.31 -13.20 -0.66
C HIS A 47 -4.70 -14.59 -0.82
N LEU A 48 -3.47 -14.79 -0.35
CA LEU A 48 -2.80 -16.08 -0.36
C LEU A 48 -3.51 -17.09 0.54
N GLN A 49 -3.84 -16.71 1.78
CA GLN A 49 -4.58 -17.59 2.70
C GLN A 49 -5.92 -18.01 2.09
N ASN A 50 -6.67 -17.06 1.54
CA ASN A 50 -7.93 -17.34 0.85
C ASN A 50 -7.76 -18.30 -0.34
N ALA A 51 -6.64 -18.23 -1.07
CA ALA A 51 -6.34 -19.17 -2.16
C ALA A 51 -6.06 -20.58 -1.64
N LEU A 52 -5.24 -20.70 -0.59
CA LEU A 52 -4.93 -21.98 0.06
C LEU A 52 -6.17 -22.63 0.67
N ASP A 53 -7.05 -21.85 1.30
CA ASP A 53 -8.30 -22.33 1.88
C ASP A 53 -9.25 -22.86 0.80
N ARG A 54 -9.34 -22.17 -0.35
CA ARG A 54 -10.12 -22.61 -1.51
C ARG A 54 -9.59 -23.91 -2.11
N ASP A 55 -8.27 -24.05 -2.22
CA ASP A 55 -7.66 -25.28 -2.74
C ASP A 55 -7.80 -26.44 -1.75
N SER A 56 -7.69 -26.17 -0.45
CA SER A 56 -7.95 -27.15 0.60
C SER A 56 -9.41 -27.63 0.59
N ALA A 57 -10.37 -26.72 0.42
CA ALA A 57 -11.79 -27.05 0.30
C ALA A 57 -12.11 -27.88 -0.96
N ARG A 58 -11.43 -27.62 -2.08
CA ARG A 58 -11.57 -28.41 -3.32
C ARG A 58 -11.01 -29.82 -3.21
N ASN A 59 -9.99 -30.00 -2.37
CA ASN A 59 -9.26 -31.26 -2.25
C ASN A 59 -9.72 -32.12 -1.05
N GLN A 60 -10.87 -31.80 -0.43
CA GLN A 60 -11.43 -32.64 0.63
C GLN A 60 -12.01 -33.92 0.03
N PRO A 61 -11.65 -35.11 0.55
CA PRO A 61 -12.26 -36.35 0.12
C PRO A 61 -13.76 -36.33 0.45
N LEU A 62 -14.59 -36.79 -0.49
CA LEU A 62 -16.01 -37.03 -0.24
C LEU A 62 -16.14 -37.92 0.99
N GLN A 63 -16.73 -37.40 2.07
CA GLN A 63 -17.12 -38.22 3.21
C GLN A 63 -18.27 -39.11 2.75
N CYS A 64 -17.97 -40.39 2.52
CA CYS A 64 -18.96 -41.45 2.32
C CYS A 64 -19.69 -41.77 3.63
#